data_AF-A0A2V7KVP6-F1
#
_entry.id   AF-A0A2V7KVP6-F1
#
_cell.length_a   1.000
_cell.length_b   1.000
_cell.length_c   1.000
_cell.angle_alpha   90.00
_cell.angle_beta   90.00
_cell.angle_gamma   90.00
#
_symmetry.space_group_name_H-M   'P 1'
#
loop_
_entity.id
_entity.type
_entity.pdbx_description
1 polymer ?
#
loop_
_entity_poly.entity_id
_entity_poly.type
_entity_poly.pdbx_seq_one_letter_code
_entity_poly.pdbx_strand_id
1 'polypeptide(L)'
;MTWFGVSVLGLFAGVVSGLFGVGGAVVIIPGLVLIAKLQQHTAHGTSLAALLLPVGLLGVLQYAKRGQVNWGYAAVIAAGLLIGAYFGARYAASIPDLTLRRMFGGLLLLTSVKLLLF
;
A
#
# COMPACT_ATOMS: atom_id res chain seq x y z
N MET A 1 12.30 -21.76 0.14
CA MET A 1 10.87 -21.76 0.55
C MET A 1 10.29 -20.35 0.71
N THR A 2 11.09 -19.33 1.05
CA THR A 2 10.63 -17.93 1.20
C THR A 2 10.13 -17.31 -0.10
N TRP A 3 10.82 -17.50 -1.22
CA TRP A 3 10.44 -16.94 -2.53
C TRP A 3 9.06 -17.35 -3.02
N PHE A 4 8.71 -18.64 -2.88
CA PHE A 4 7.39 -19.14 -3.23
C PHE A 4 6.29 -18.46 -2.40
N GLY A 5 6.52 -18.30 -1.09
CA GLY A 5 5.59 -17.58 -0.20
C GLY A 5 5.42 -16.12 -0.59
N VAL A 6 6.50 -15.43 -0.97
CA VAL A 6 6.46 -14.03 -1.43
C VAL A 6 5.70 -13.89 -2.75
N SER A 7 5.85 -14.84 -3.68
CA SER A 7 5.09 -14.83 -4.95
C SER A 7 3.59 -15.03 -4.73
N VAL A 8 3.19 -15.99 -3.88
CA VAL A 8 1.78 -16.22 -3.54
C VAL A 8 1.18 -15.00 -2.82
N LEU A 9 1.94 -14.40 -1.90
CA LEU A 9 1.56 -13.16 -1.23
C LEU A 9 1.32 -12.02 -2.23
N GLY A 10 2.22 -11.85 -3.20
CA GLY A 10 2.09 -10.84 -4.25
C GLY A 10 0.84 -11.03 -5.11
N LEU A 11 0.53 -12.27 -5.49
CA LEU A 11 -0.70 -12.58 -6.25
C LEU A 11 -1.96 -12.23 -5.45
N PHE A 12 -2.05 -12.71 -4.22
CA PHE A 12 -3.21 -12.45 -3.36
C PHE A 12 -3.37 -10.95 -3.08
N ALA A 13 -2.27 -10.25 -2.80
CA ALA A 13 -2.30 -8.82 -2.58
C ALA A 13 -2.66 -8.02 -3.85
N GLY A 14 -2.26 -8.48 -5.03
CA GLY A 14 -2.67 -7.89 -6.30
C GLY A 14 -4.19 -7.97 -6.50
N VAL A 15 -4.80 -9.12 -6.18
CA VAL A 15 -6.27 -9.29 -6.22
C VAL A 15 -6.95 -8.32 -5.24
N VAL A 16 -6.50 -8.27 -3.98
CA VAL A 16 -7.03 -7.34 -2.97
C VAL A 16 -6.88 -5.89 -3.42
N SER A 17 -5.72 -5.54 -4.00
CA SER A 17 -5.43 -4.20 -4.52
C SER A 17 -6.40 -3.80 -5.63
N GLY A 18 -6.71 -4.71 -6.56
CA GLY A 18 -7.63 -4.46 -7.66
C GLY A 18 -9.09 -4.37 -7.21
N LEU A 19 -9.50 -5.17 -6.21
CA LEU A 19 -10.88 -5.18 -5.69
C LEU A 19 -11.22 -3.93 -4.88
N PHE A 20 -10.33 -3.52 -3.98
CA PHE A 20 -10.61 -2.44 -3.03
C PHE A 20 -9.96 -1.10 -3.41
N GLY A 21 -9.05 -1.08 -4.38
CA GLY A 21 -8.35 0.15 -4.81
C GLY A 21 -7.39 0.75 -3.78
N VAL A 22 -7.22 0.13 -2.61
CA VAL A 22 -6.41 0.65 -1.48
C VAL A 22 -4.90 0.44 -1.69
N GLY A 23 -4.49 -0.35 -2.69
CA GLY A 23 -3.12 -0.85 -2.77
C GLY A 23 -2.93 -1.97 -1.74
N GLY A 24 -2.57 -3.18 -2.17
CA GLY A 24 -2.50 -4.40 -1.33
C GLY A 24 -1.51 -4.36 -0.13
N ALA A 25 -1.05 -3.18 0.29
CA ALA A 25 -0.09 -2.92 1.34
C ALA A 25 -0.54 -3.48 2.70
N VAL A 26 -1.85 -3.44 2.98
CA VAL A 26 -2.45 -4.03 4.19
C VAL A 26 -2.10 -5.51 4.34
N VAL A 27 -1.91 -6.21 3.23
CA VAL A 27 -1.55 -7.63 3.20
C VAL A 27 -0.06 -7.84 2.96
N ILE A 28 0.56 -7.08 2.05
CA ILE A 28 1.98 -7.22 1.69
C ILE A 28 2.89 -6.90 2.87
N ILE A 29 2.65 -5.81 3.60
CA ILE A 29 3.57 -5.38 4.66
C ILE A 29 3.65 -6.43 5.77
N PRO A 30 2.54 -6.92 6.37
CA PRO A 30 2.61 -8.01 7.34
C PRO A 30 3.20 -9.29 6.75
N GLY A 31 2.87 -9.63 5.50
CA GLY A 31 3.40 -10.82 4.84
C GLY A 31 4.92 -10.76 4.65
N LEU A 32 5.48 -9.61 4.29
CA LEU A 32 6.92 -9.40 4.17
C LEU A 32 7.63 -9.50 5.53
N VAL A 33 7.02 -8.98 6.59
CA VAL A 33 7.57 -9.08 7.95
C VAL A 33 7.53 -10.52 8.47
N LEU A 34 6.43 -11.23 8.23
CA LEU A 34 6.22 -12.58 8.78
C LEU A 34 6.91 -13.68 7.96
N ILE A 35 6.78 -13.62 6.63
CA ILE A 35 7.25 -14.67 5.71
C ILE A 35 8.69 -14.39 5.28
N ALA A 36 8.97 -13.16 4.85
CA ALA A 36 10.30 -12.76 4.38
C ALA A 36 11.21 -12.24 5.50
N LYS A 37 10.69 -12.13 6.74
CA LYS A 37 11.44 -11.70 7.93
C LYS A 37 12.15 -10.34 7.75
N LEU A 38 11.55 -9.46 6.95
CA LEU A 38 12.08 -8.11 6.71
C LEU A 38 11.79 -7.20 7.91
N GLN A 39 12.68 -6.23 8.14
CA GLN A 39 12.43 -5.12 9.06
C GLN A 39 11.27 -4.26 8.56
N GLN A 40 10.62 -3.53 9.47
CA GLN A 40 9.37 -2.81 9.17
C GLN A 40 9.60 -1.75 8.07
N HIS A 41 10.70 -1.00 8.17
CA HIS A 41 11.08 0.01 7.17
C HIS A 41 11.31 -0.59 5.78
N THR A 42 12.05 -1.70 5.71
CA THR A 42 12.32 -2.41 4.46
C THR A 42 11.02 -2.96 3.87
N ALA A 43 10.15 -3.57 4.69
CA ALA A 43 8.87 -4.09 4.25
C ALA A 43 7.96 -2.98 3.67
N HIS A 44 7.92 -1.80 4.30
CA HIS A 44 7.18 -0.65 3.75
C HIS A 44 7.75 -0.17 2.41
N GLY A 45 9.07 0.01 2.32
CA GLY A 45 9.73 0.44 1.08
C GLY A 45 9.53 -0.56 -0.07
N THR A 46 9.73 -1.85 0.20
CA THR A 46 9.51 -2.93 -0.78
C THR A 46 8.04 -2.99 -1.21
N SER A 47 7.09 -2.84 -0.28
CA SER A 47 5.67 -2.79 -0.61
C SER A 47 5.32 -1.62 -1.52
N LEU A 48 5.88 -0.42 -1.28
CA LEU A 48 5.66 0.74 -2.12
C LEU A 48 6.18 0.51 -3.54
N ALA A 49 7.40 -0.02 -3.66
CA ALA A 49 8.01 -0.35 -4.95
C ALA A 49 7.18 -1.39 -5.73
N ALA A 50 6.66 -2.40 -5.03
CA ALA A 50 5.84 -3.44 -5.63
C ALA A 50 4.43 -2.97 -6.05
N LEU A 51 3.86 -1.98 -5.36
CA LEU A 51 2.45 -1.58 -5.56
C LEU A 51 2.28 -0.36 -6.47
N LEU A 52 3.11 0.69 -6.33
CA LEU A 52 2.83 1.98 -6.97
C LEU A 52 2.84 1.91 -8.50
N LEU A 53 3.93 1.39 -9.08
CA LEU A 53 4.14 1.41 -10.52
C LEU A 53 3.41 0.27 -11.23
N PRO A 54 3.68 -1.02 -10.95
CA PRO A 54 3.13 -2.09 -11.76
C PRO A 54 1.65 -2.37 -11.43
N VAL A 55 1.28 -2.47 -10.15
CA VAL A 55 -0.11 -2.80 -9.76
C VAL A 55 -1.03 -1.60 -9.93
N GLY A 56 -0.60 -0.42 -9.48
CA GLY A 56 -1.34 0.83 -9.62
C GLY A 56 -1.67 1.14 -11.08
N LEU A 57 -0.68 1.03 -11.99
CA LEU A 57 -0.89 1.27 -13.42
C LEU A 57 -1.94 0.32 -14.02
N LEU A 58 -1.85 -0.97 -13.74
CA LEU A 58 -2.82 -1.96 -14.24
C LEU A 58 -4.24 -1.66 -13.73
N GLY A 59 -4.38 -1.25 -12.47
CA GLY A 59 -5.65 -0.80 -11.91
C GLY A 59 -6.21 0.41 -12.64
N VAL A 60 -5.40 1.47 -12.79
CA VAL A 60 -5.79 2.70 -13.51
C VAL A 60 -6.22 2.38 -14.95
N LEU A 61 -5.46 1.56 -15.67
CA LEU A 61 -5.82 1.16 -17.04
C LEU A 61 -7.18 0.48 -17.10
N GLN A 62 -7.49 -0.39 -16.14
CA GLN A 62 -8.77 -1.10 -16.11
C GLN A 62 -9.96 -0.16 -15.85
N TYR A 63 -9.82 0.77 -14.91
CA TYR A 63 -10.87 1.77 -14.63
C TYR A 63 -10.98 2.84 -15.74
N ALA A 64 -9.84 3.22 -16.33
CA ALA A 64 -9.79 4.18 -17.43
C ALA A 64 -10.51 3.65 -18.67
N LYS A 65 -10.32 2.37 -19.01
CA LYS A 65 -11.05 1.70 -20.11
C LYS A 65 -12.58 1.75 -19.94
N ARG A 66 -13.07 1.90 -18.70
CA ARG A 66 -14.50 2.00 -18.38
C ARG A 66 -14.98 3.44 -18.23
N GLY A 67 -14.13 4.43 -18.45
CA GLY A 67 -14.46 5.86 -18.24
C GLY A 67 -14.65 6.25 -16.78
N GLN A 68 -14.17 5.42 -15.83
CA GLN A 68 -14.42 5.58 -14.38
C GLN A 68 -13.28 6.36 -13.68
N VAL A 69 -12.48 7.11 -14.44
CA VAL A 69 -11.35 7.88 -13.91
C VAL A 69 -11.61 9.36 -14.12
N ASN A 70 -11.72 10.11 -13.03
CA ASN A 70 -11.69 11.57 -13.07
C ASN A 70 -10.24 12.04 -13.07
N TRP A 71 -9.72 12.38 -14.25
CA TRP A 71 -8.32 12.79 -14.44
C TRP A 71 -7.96 14.10 -13.74
N GLY A 72 -8.92 15.03 -13.60
CA GLY A 72 -8.70 16.29 -12.88
C GLY A 72 -8.44 16.07 -11.40
N TYR A 73 -9.32 15.32 -10.72
CA TYR A 73 -9.12 14.96 -9.31
C TYR A 73 -7.88 14.09 -9.12
N ALA A 74 -7.63 13.14 -10.03
CA ALA A 74 -6.43 12.31 -9.98
C ALA A 74 -5.15 13.15 -10.00
N ALA A 75 -5.07 14.18 -10.86
CA ALA A 75 -3.89 15.04 -10.96
C ALA A 75 -3.64 15.87 -9.68
N VAL A 76 -4.69 16.47 -9.12
CA VAL A 76 -4.57 17.25 -7.87
C VAL A 76 -4.17 16.35 -6.70
N ILE A 77 -4.81 15.18 -6.58
CA ILE A 77 -4.47 14.20 -5.54
C ILE A 77 -3.03 13.71 -5.73
N ALA A 78 -2.60 13.41 -6.97
CA ALA A 78 -1.24 12.98 -7.26
C ALA A 78 -0.20 14.01 -6.85
N ALA A 79 -0.42 15.30 -7.12
CA ALA A 79 0.49 16.37 -6.70
C ALA A 79 0.63 16.42 -5.17
N GLY A 80 -0.49 16.34 -4.44
CA GLY A 80 -0.49 16.27 -2.98
C GLY A 80 0.20 15.02 -2.44
N LEU A 81 -0.04 13.86 -3.07
CA LEU A 81 0.59 12.59 -2.71
C LEU A 81 2.09 12.61 -2.89
N LEU A 82 2.63 13.20 -3.97
CA LEU A 82 4.07 13.29 -4.19
C LEU A 82 4.77 14.05 -3.06
N ILE A 83 4.21 15.20 -2.69
CA ILE A 83 4.73 16.03 -1.59
C ILE A 83 4.61 15.27 -0.26
N GLY A 84 3.40 14.78 0.05
CA GLY A 84 3.14 14.06 1.29
C GLY A 84 3.96 12.78 1.45
N ALA A 85 4.14 12.01 0.37
CA ALA A 85 4.94 10.79 0.38
C ALA A 85 6.43 11.09 0.59
N TYR A 86 6.97 12.13 -0.05
CA TYR A 86 8.38 12.51 0.13
C TYR A 86 8.67 12.89 1.59
N PHE A 87 7.90 13.82 2.15
CA PHE A 87 8.10 14.26 3.53
C PHE A 87 7.72 13.18 4.55
N GLY A 88 6.64 12.44 4.27
CA GLY A 88 6.18 11.33 5.09
C GLY A 88 7.20 10.19 5.17
N ALA A 89 7.80 9.79 4.05
CA ALA A 89 8.84 8.76 4.03
C ALA A 89 10.11 9.24 4.76
N ARG A 90 10.50 10.50 4.57
CA ARG A 90 11.64 11.09 5.28
C ARG A 90 11.43 11.12 6.79
N TYR A 91 10.22 11.46 7.24
CA TYR A 91 9.87 11.45 8.66
C TYR A 91 9.72 10.02 9.20
N ALA A 92 9.13 9.11 8.44
CA ALA A 92 9.01 7.71 8.83
C ALA A 92 10.38 7.08 9.11
N ALA A 93 11.42 7.42 8.35
CA ALA A 93 12.78 6.90 8.54
C ALA A 93 13.41 7.21 9.90
N SER A 94 12.93 8.22 10.64
CA SER A 94 13.39 8.53 12.00
C SER A 94 12.56 7.86 13.10
N ILE A 95 11.47 7.17 12.74
CA ILE A 95 10.57 6.54 13.69
C ILE A 95 11.03 5.09 13.98
N PRO A 96 11.07 4.64 15.25
CA PRO A 96 11.36 3.25 15.59
C PRO A 96 10.35 2.26 14.99
N ASP A 97 10.81 1.08 14.55
CA ASP A 97 9.98 0.04 13.92
C ASP A 97 8.71 -0.31 14.71
N LEU A 98 8.83 -0.42 16.04
CA LEU A 98 7.69 -0.75 16.90
C LEU A 98 6.62 0.34 16.85
N THR A 99 7.03 1.60 16.88
CA THR A 99 6.13 2.76 16.80
C THR A 99 5.49 2.82 15.41
N LEU A 100 6.28 2.67 14.34
CA LEU A 100 5.77 2.66 12.98
C LEU A 100 4.74 1.54 12.76
N ARG A 101 5.02 0.33 13.27
CA ARG A 101 4.10 -0.81 13.24
C ARG A 101 2.80 -0.52 13.99
N ARG A 102 2.87 0.10 15.19
CA ARG A 102 1.69 0.49 15.97
C ARG A 102 0.87 1.57 15.28
N MET A 103 1.52 2.58 14.69
CA MET A 103 0.86 3.63 13.91
C MET A 103 0.13 3.04 12.70
N PHE A 104 0.79 2.16 11.95
CA PHE A 104 0.17 1.46 10.82
C PHE A 104 -1.03 0.62 11.27
N GLY A 105 -0.89 -0.17 12.34
CA GLY A 105 -1.99 -0.96 12.90
C GLY A 105 -3.17 -0.10 13.37
N GLY A 106 -2.90 1.04 14.03
CA GLY A 106 -3.91 1.99 14.47
C GLY A 106 -4.67 2.62 13.29
N LEU A 107 -3.96 2.99 12.22
CA LEU A 107 -4.57 3.48 10.99
C LEU A 107 -5.52 2.43 10.39
N LEU A 108 -5.11 1.17 10.33
CA LEU A 108 -5.94 0.08 9.82
C LEU A 108 -7.21 -0.10 10.65
N LEU A 109 -7.10 -0.10 11.99
CA LEU A 109 -8.27 -0.16 12.87
C LEU A 109 -9.22 1.00 12.63
N LEU A 110 -8.70 2.23 12.52
CA LEU A 110 -9.50 3.41 12.24
C LEU A 110 -10.23 3.28 10.90
N THR A 111 -9.54 2.85 9.84
CA THR A 111 -10.18 2.63 8.52
C THR A 111 -11.23 1.54 8.56
N SER A 112 -10.99 0.44 9.29
CA SER A 112 -11.94 -0.65 9.45
C SER A 112 -13.19 -0.20 10.18
N VAL A 113 -13.06 0.54 11.28
CA VAL A 113 -14.21 1.08 12.02
C VAL A 113 -14.99 2.05 11.14
N LYS A 114 -14.30 2.96 10.43
CA LYS A 114 -14.97 3.92 9.55
C LYS A 114 -15.77 3.24 8.44
N LEU A 115 -15.22 2.20 7.80
CA LEU A 115 -15.89 1.46 6.72
C LEU A 115 -17.07 0.60 7.20
N LEU A 116 -17.12 0.24 8.48
CA LEU A 116 -18.23 -0.54 9.05
C LEU A 116 -19.38 0.34 9.54
N LEU A 117 -19.08 1.57 9.96
CA LEU A 117 -20.05 2.51 10.51
C LEU A 117 -20.71 3.39 9.45
N PHE A 118 -20.08 3.56 8.28
CA PHE A 118 -20.55 4.39 7.16
C PHE A 118 -20.51 3.61 5.86
#